data_AF-A0A939HDF0-F1
#
_entry.id   AF-A0A939HDF0-F1
#
_cell.length_a   1.000
_cell.length_b   1.000
_cell.length_c   1.000
_cell.angle_alpha   90.00
_cell.angle_beta   90.00
_cell.angle_gamma   90.00
#
_symmetry.space_group_name_H-M   'P 1'
#
loop_
_entity.id
_entity.type
_entity.pdbx_description
1 polymer ?
#
loop_
_entity_poly.entity_id
_entity_poly.type
_entity_poly.pdbx_seq_one_letter_code
_entity_poly.pdbx_strand_id
1 'polypeptide(L)'
;MPPLALLAPLGGAVVVYLFLRWVVWAPRVGASAATVSQHALWVGIIGWMASSLQGAVRAGQIPGNPVLGSAPSAAPDLLQALGWPVLAALAVHAIGQLSYPAPKQARRHAELAVRRIRDFLPRGLAWTTAGVFVVSLLFIVQISALPGFDPVLPEPQPTPAVGGPVNGGPVYGGPVNGGHAGRIPGAELAAWLGGALLVLAAGTWLVLWLIARRRHLETLDGADNRALRTIAMNRLLRTVSTIAAGLAAVAGNFALATPPGLRPDGPGLPIAGLNLPVLFNFIVLLAMLCWPAGELPSLAAAKAAERGTPLSHDPTAHPAARLSASIGVGLGVVAAVSLLGGLFLIRALTVAGAWGLPGMLAFVAVLLLLAIAAGELVIRANYGRADSPREWPVQPVSRGLLSTAIVAAFLLASVLVITSGGQNALHEAPVWPAVALVTAAVLAAGGAALLAARFRRGVPEAGGGHGLDGALRAISVYRIVRTLAAYCLFQAGLVLMTTSHALPPLFRDPRSFVPEDAPAAIAAGAVLAAVAVAIAVTPVRRFFRDLPSPADNRTEDASR
;
A
#
# COMPACT_ATOMS: atom_id res chain seq x y z
N MET A 1 -16.34 -20.34 -18.81
CA MET A 1 -16.06 -19.18 -17.92
C MET A 1 -17.28 -18.28 -17.91
N PRO A 2 -17.78 -17.85 -16.74
CA PRO A 2 -18.91 -16.92 -16.70
C PRO A 2 -18.48 -15.59 -17.35
N PRO A 3 -19.29 -14.99 -18.24
CA PRO A 3 -18.95 -13.75 -18.95
C PRO A 3 -18.63 -12.56 -18.03
N LEU A 4 -19.10 -12.61 -16.77
CA LEU A 4 -18.79 -11.63 -15.72
C LEU A 4 -17.29 -11.60 -15.35
N ALA A 5 -16.56 -12.72 -15.44
CA ALA A 5 -15.13 -12.77 -15.14
C ALA A 5 -14.27 -12.02 -16.16
N LEU A 6 -14.77 -11.84 -17.40
CA LEU A 6 -14.16 -11.04 -18.46
C LEU A 6 -14.62 -9.58 -18.46
N LEU A 7 -15.76 -9.27 -17.83
CA LEU A 7 -16.30 -7.90 -17.75
C LEU A 7 -15.77 -7.10 -16.56
N ALA A 8 -15.60 -7.74 -15.40
CA ALA A 8 -14.94 -7.13 -14.24
C ALA A 8 -13.57 -6.48 -14.57
N PRO A 9 -12.67 -7.13 -15.33
CA PRO A 9 -11.38 -6.55 -15.69
C PRO A 9 -11.49 -5.37 -16.66
N LEU A 10 -12.42 -5.44 -17.61
CA LEU A 10 -12.68 -4.37 -18.56
C LEU A 10 -13.33 -3.16 -17.86
N GLY A 11 -14.26 -3.41 -16.94
CA GLY A 11 -14.85 -2.42 -16.05
C GLY A 11 -13.81 -1.76 -15.13
N GLY A 12 -12.90 -2.55 -14.54
CA GLY A 12 -11.79 -2.03 -13.75
C GLY A 12 -10.85 -1.13 -14.57
N ALA A 13 -10.48 -1.56 -15.78
CA ALA A 13 -9.68 -0.77 -16.71
C ALA A 13 -10.39 0.52 -17.14
N VAL A 14 -11.71 0.47 -17.38
CA VAL A 14 -12.54 1.65 -17.68
C VAL A 14 -12.62 2.59 -16.49
N VAL A 15 -12.84 2.09 -15.27
CA VAL A 15 -12.85 2.91 -14.05
C VAL A 15 -11.49 3.55 -13.82
N VAL A 16 -10.39 2.81 -13.98
CA VAL A 16 -9.02 3.32 -13.92
C VAL A 16 -8.79 4.41 -14.97
N TYR A 17 -9.19 4.17 -16.22
CA TYR A 17 -9.07 5.13 -17.30
C TYR A 17 -9.88 6.40 -17.03
N LEU A 18 -11.14 6.26 -16.59
CA LEU A 18 -12.02 7.37 -16.25
C LEU A 18 -11.50 8.12 -15.03
N PHE A 19 -10.97 7.44 -14.01
CA PHE A 19 -10.35 8.05 -12.84
C PHE A 19 -9.10 8.85 -13.22
N LEU A 20 -8.19 8.24 -13.99
CA LEU A 20 -7.00 8.93 -14.51
C LEU A 20 -7.41 10.15 -15.34
N ARG A 21 -8.40 9.98 -16.22
CA ARG A 21 -8.91 11.06 -17.04
C ARG A 21 -9.58 12.15 -16.21
N TRP A 22 -10.33 11.82 -15.16
CA TRP A 22 -11.08 12.80 -14.37
C TRP A 22 -10.22 13.54 -13.34
N VAL A 23 -9.36 12.82 -12.60
CA VAL A 23 -8.51 13.40 -11.55
C VAL A 23 -7.35 14.19 -12.13
N VAL A 24 -6.81 13.76 -13.28
CA VAL A 24 -5.64 14.43 -13.88
C VAL A 24 -6.05 15.49 -14.88
N TRP A 25 -7.20 15.36 -15.56
CA TRP A 25 -7.66 16.37 -16.51
C TRP A 25 -8.65 17.31 -15.83
N ALA A 26 -8.13 18.30 -15.11
CA ALA A 26 -8.88 19.53 -14.89
C ALA A 26 -9.06 20.20 -16.28
N PRO A 27 -10.29 20.38 -16.81
CA PRO A 27 -10.52 20.77 -18.22
C PRO A 27 -9.98 22.15 -18.65
N ARG A 28 -9.27 22.87 -17.78
CA ARG A 28 -8.93 24.30 -17.97
C ARG A 28 -7.44 24.64 -17.85
N VAL A 29 -6.57 23.67 -17.56
CA VAL A 29 -5.13 23.92 -17.40
C VAL A 29 -4.39 23.00 -18.36
N GLY A 30 -3.62 23.54 -19.31
CA GLY A 30 -2.90 22.76 -20.31
C GLY A 30 -2.00 21.67 -19.70
N ALA A 31 -1.50 20.76 -20.55
CA ALA A 31 -0.62 19.66 -20.14
C ALA A 31 0.76 20.17 -19.69
N SER A 32 0.87 20.61 -18.44
CA SER A 32 2.13 21.02 -17.81
C SER A 32 2.97 19.81 -17.39
N ALA A 33 4.27 20.03 -17.17
CA ALA A 33 5.17 18.99 -16.63
C ALA A 33 4.64 18.39 -15.31
N ALA A 34 3.98 19.21 -14.48
CA ALA A 34 3.35 18.76 -13.24
C ALA A 34 2.21 17.75 -13.49
N THR A 35 1.27 18.07 -14.38
CA THR A 35 0.13 17.18 -14.65
C THR A 35 0.56 15.89 -15.35
N VAL A 36 1.55 15.96 -16.26
CA VAL A 36 2.17 14.77 -16.88
C VAL A 36 2.86 13.90 -15.83
N SER A 37 3.62 14.49 -14.89
CA SER A 37 4.29 13.74 -13.83
C SER A 37 3.29 13.05 -12.89
N GLN A 38 2.16 13.71 -12.61
CA GLN A 38 1.06 13.19 -11.80
C GLN A 38 0.32 12.06 -12.52
N HIS A 39 0.07 12.19 -13.83
CA HIS A 39 -0.46 11.10 -14.66
C HIS A 39 0.42 9.86 -14.56
N ALA A 40 1.72 10.04 -14.83
CA ALA A 40 2.67 8.95 -14.76
C ALA A 40 2.69 8.31 -13.36
N LEU A 41 2.49 9.11 -12.30
CA LEU A 41 2.49 8.63 -10.90
C LEU A 41 1.30 7.73 -10.67
N TRP A 42 0.10 8.16 -11.04
CA TRP A 42 -1.10 7.37 -10.91
C TRP A 42 -1.07 6.09 -11.74
N VAL A 43 -0.56 6.14 -12.98
CA VAL A 43 -0.34 4.93 -13.79
C VAL A 43 0.54 3.93 -13.04
N GLY A 44 1.61 4.39 -12.39
CA GLY A 44 2.48 3.55 -11.57
C GLY A 44 1.77 2.95 -10.36
N ILE A 45 1.03 3.76 -9.60
CA ILE A 45 0.27 3.32 -8.42
C ILE A 45 -0.77 2.28 -8.80
N ILE A 46 -1.56 2.55 -9.84
CA ILE A 46 -2.61 1.65 -10.30
C ILE A 46 -2.00 0.36 -10.87
N GLY A 47 -0.90 0.47 -11.62
CA GLY A 47 -0.18 -0.70 -12.14
C GLY A 47 0.33 -1.60 -11.01
N TRP A 48 0.87 -0.99 -9.94
CA TRP A 48 1.30 -1.72 -8.75
C TRP A 48 0.13 -2.36 -7.99
N MET A 49 -1.00 -1.67 -7.82
CA MET A 49 -2.18 -2.24 -7.17
C MET A 49 -2.79 -3.39 -7.98
N ALA A 50 -2.86 -3.23 -9.30
CA ALA A 50 -3.34 -4.26 -10.23
C ALA A 50 -2.44 -5.51 -10.24
N SER A 51 -1.19 -5.36 -9.79
CA SER A 51 -0.20 -6.42 -9.76
C SER A 51 -0.26 -7.35 -8.53
N SER A 52 -1.26 -7.17 -7.65
CA SER A 52 -1.39 -7.95 -6.42
C SER A 52 -1.56 -9.46 -6.72
N LEU A 53 -0.65 -10.26 -6.18
CA LEU A 53 -0.67 -11.72 -6.22
C LEU A 53 -1.30 -12.34 -4.97
N GLN A 54 -2.04 -11.57 -4.16
CA GLN A 54 -2.63 -12.07 -2.92
C GLN A 54 -3.56 -13.28 -3.14
N GLY A 55 -4.35 -13.27 -4.21
CA GLY A 55 -5.21 -14.40 -4.58
C GLY A 55 -4.46 -15.67 -4.97
N ALA A 56 -3.17 -15.56 -5.31
CA ALA A 56 -2.31 -16.68 -5.68
C ALA A 56 -1.45 -17.21 -4.52
N VAL A 57 -1.55 -16.65 -3.31
CA VAL A 57 -0.70 -17.04 -2.16
C VAL A 57 -0.79 -18.53 -1.83
N ARG A 58 -1.95 -19.15 -2.08
CA ARG A 58 -2.22 -20.58 -1.89
C ARG A 58 -2.34 -21.35 -3.22
N ALA A 59 -1.79 -20.82 -4.31
CA ALA A 59 -1.87 -21.49 -5.61
C ALA A 59 -1.26 -22.90 -5.56
N GLY A 60 -1.98 -23.85 -6.14
CA GLY A 60 -1.62 -25.27 -6.16
C GLY A 60 -1.88 -26.03 -4.85
N GLN A 61 -2.40 -25.38 -3.80
CA GLN A 61 -2.84 -26.08 -2.59
C GLN A 61 -4.27 -26.61 -2.78
N ILE A 62 -4.56 -27.78 -2.24
CA ILE A 62 -5.89 -28.40 -2.25
C ILE A 62 -6.43 -28.31 -0.82
N PRO A 63 -7.54 -27.61 -0.56
CA PRO A 63 -8.02 -27.41 0.80
C PRO A 63 -8.38 -28.74 1.46
N GLY A 64 -7.86 -28.96 2.67
CA GLY A 64 -8.20 -30.14 3.49
C GLY A 64 -9.64 -30.09 3.99
N ASN A 65 -10.16 -28.89 4.23
CA ASN A 65 -11.55 -28.67 4.61
C ASN A 65 -12.28 -27.95 3.46
N PRO A 66 -13.30 -28.56 2.84
CA PRO A 66 -14.05 -27.94 1.74
C PRO A 66 -14.79 -26.66 2.15
N VAL A 67 -14.95 -26.39 3.44
CA VAL A 67 -15.62 -25.20 3.99
C VAL A 67 -14.67 -23.99 4.08
N LEU A 68 -13.34 -24.19 4.12
CA LEU A 68 -12.36 -23.10 4.32
C LEU A 68 -11.95 -22.35 3.03
N GLY A 69 -12.83 -22.38 2.02
CA GLY A 69 -12.62 -21.72 0.72
C GLY A 69 -11.76 -22.54 -0.26
N SER A 70 -11.89 -22.23 -1.55
CA SER A 70 -11.12 -22.87 -2.61
C SER A 70 -9.76 -22.19 -2.80
N ALA A 71 -8.68 -22.94 -2.56
CA ALA A 71 -7.37 -22.54 -3.05
C ALA A 71 -7.28 -22.81 -4.57
N PRO A 72 -6.73 -21.88 -5.37
CA PRO A 72 -6.69 -22.03 -6.82
C PRO A 72 -5.77 -23.20 -7.16
N SER A 73 -6.38 -24.31 -7.55
CA SER A 73 -5.70 -25.57 -7.87
C SER A 73 -6.11 -26.12 -9.23
N ALA A 74 -7.29 -25.75 -9.73
CA ALA A 74 -7.71 -26.06 -11.08
C ALA A 74 -7.13 -25.06 -12.10
N ALA A 75 -6.91 -25.51 -13.34
CA ALA A 75 -6.43 -24.69 -14.45
C ALA A 75 -7.12 -23.32 -14.62
N PRO A 76 -8.48 -23.20 -14.63
CA PRO A 76 -9.13 -21.90 -14.77
C PRO A 76 -8.84 -20.96 -13.58
N ASP A 77 -8.76 -21.50 -12.37
CA ASP A 77 -8.51 -20.73 -11.15
C ASP A 77 -7.05 -20.27 -11.09
N LEU A 78 -6.11 -21.13 -11.50
CA LEU A 78 -4.68 -20.80 -11.62
C LEU A 78 -4.45 -19.74 -12.69
N LEU A 79 -5.10 -19.87 -13.86
CA LEU A 79 -5.04 -18.85 -14.91
C LEU A 79 -5.56 -17.51 -14.41
N GLN A 80 -6.67 -17.50 -13.67
CA GLN A 80 -7.23 -16.28 -13.10
C GLN A 80 -6.33 -15.70 -12.00
N ALA A 81 -5.84 -16.51 -11.07
CA ALA A 81 -5.04 -16.05 -9.93
C ALA A 81 -3.65 -15.55 -10.34
N LEU A 82 -3.01 -16.17 -11.34
CA LEU A 82 -1.64 -15.85 -11.78
C LEU A 82 -1.60 -14.97 -13.03
N GLY A 83 -2.45 -15.25 -14.02
CA GLY A 83 -2.45 -14.54 -15.29
C GLY A 83 -3.03 -13.13 -15.15
N TRP A 84 -4.08 -12.96 -14.34
CA TRP A 84 -4.76 -11.68 -14.22
C TRP A 84 -3.86 -10.56 -13.67
N PRO A 85 -3.15 -10.71 -12.54
CA PRO A 85 -2.31 -9.63 -12.01
C PRO A 85 -1.19 -9.21 -12.97
N VAL A 86 -0.60 -10.18 -13.69
CA VAL A 86 0.42 -9.95 -14.72
C VAL A 86 -0.16 -9.13 -15.89
N LEU A 87 -1.26 -9.59 -16.47
CA LEU A 87 -1.89 -8.93 -17.61
C LEU A 87 -2.44 -7.55 -17.24
N ALA A 88 -3.06 -7.41 -16.08
CA ALA A 88 -3.61 -6.15 -15.59
C ALA A 88 -2.52 -5.10 -15.39
N ALA A 89 -1.40 -5.45 -14.75
CA ALA A 89 -0.28 -4.53 -14.56
C ALA A 89 0.31 -4.06 -15.90
N LEU A 90 0.53 -5.00 -16.84
CA LEU A 90 1.03 -4.69 -18.19
C LEU A 90 0.05 -3.79 -18.97
N ALA A 91 -1.25 -4.11 -18.92
CA ALA A 91 -2.30 -3.34 -19.57
C ALA A 91 -2.38 -1.91 -19.01
N VAL A 92 -2.33 -1.73 -17.69
CA VAL A 92 -2.32 -0.39 -17.06
C VAL A 92 -1.12 0.42 -17.54
N HIS A 93 0.07 -0.17 -17.59
CA HIS A 93 1.25 0.53 -18.08
C HIS A 93 1.16 0.86 -19.58
N ALA A 94 0.60 -0.03 -20.41
CA ALA A 94 0.37 0.20 -21.83
C ALA A 94 -0.67 1.31 -22.07
N ILE A 95 -1.84 1.21 -21.44
CA ILE A 95 -2.91 2.23 -21.49
C ILE A 95 -2.40 3.56 -20.94
N GLY A 96 -1.58 3.53 -19.89
CA GLY A 96 -0.91 4.70 -19.34
C GLY A 96 -0.05 5.45 -20.37
N GLN A 97 0.59 4.73 -21.32
CA GLN A 97 1.31 5.36 -22.42
C GLN A 97 0.39 5.89 -23.54
N LEU A 98 -0.76 5.25 -23.75
CA LEU A 98 -1.73 5.65 -24.77
C LEU A 98 -2.64 6.80 -24.33
N SER A 99 -2.76 7.02 -23.02
CA SER A 99 -3.65 8.02 -22.41
C SER A 99 -3.03 9.42 -22.27
N TYR A 100 -1.76 9.60 -22.67
CA TYR A 100 -1.19 10.95 -22.74
C TYR A 100 -1.95 11.81 -23.76
N PRO A 101 -2.11 13.12 -23.49
CA PRO A 101 -2.90 14.01 -24.34
C PRO A 101 -2.36 14.04 -25.77
N ALA A 102 -3.28 13.95 -26.74
CA ALA A 102 -2.95 14.04 -28.14
C ALA A 102 -2.49 15.47 -28.48
N PRO A 103 -1.48 15.63 -29.36
CA PRO A 103 -1.01 16.92 -29.82
C PRO A 103 -2.12 17.74 -30.48
N LYS A 104 -2.23 19.03 -30.13
CA LYS A 104 -3.20 19.97 -30.71
C LYS A 104 -2.53 21.06 -31.55
N GLN A 105 -1.21 21.12 -31.64
CA GLN A 105 -0.56 22.19 -32.41
C GLN A 105 -0.65 21.95 -33.91
N ALA A 106 -0.84 23.03 -34.66
CA ALA A 106 -0.98 23.01 -36.12
C ALA A 106 0.33 22.64 -36.84
N ARG A 107 1.49 22.71 -36.17
CA ARG A 107 2.82 22.41 -36.75
C ARG A 107 3.46 21.23 -36.03
N ARG A 108 3.72 20.15 -36.78
CA ARG A 108 4.40 18.94 -36.28
C ARG A 108 5.92 19.14 -36.32
N HIS A 109 6.57 19.12 -35.16
CA HIS A 109 8.03 18.93 -35.09
C HIS A 109 8.35 17.44 -35.23
N ALA A 110 8.88 17.04 -36.39
CA ALA A 110 9.32 15.67 -36.66
C ALA A 110 10.80 15.51 -36.31
N GLU A 111 11.10 14.98 -35.12
CA GLU A 111 12.46 14.56 -34.76
C GLU A 111 12.70 13.14 -35.30
N LEU A 112 13.51 13.04 -36.37
CA LEU A 112 13.81 11.80 -37.13
C LEU A 112 14.82 10.86 -36.45
N ALA A 113 15.25 11.14 -35.22
CA ALA A 113 16.19 10.29 -34.50
C ALA A 113 15.58 8.89 -34.25
N VAL A 114 16.31 7.84 -34.64
CA VAL A 114 15.95 6.44 -34.36
C VAL A 114 15.99 6.21 -32.85
N ARG A 115 14.83 5.95 -32.25
CA ARG A 115 14.64 5.78 -30.80
C ARG A 115 14.80 4.31 -30.42
N ARG A 116 15.89 3.95 -29.75
CA ARG A 116 16.11 2.57 -29.27
C ARG A 116 15.74 2.49 -27.79
N ILE A 117 15.27 1.32 -27.34
CA ILE A 117 14.94 1.08 -25.92
C ILE A 117 16.16 1.38 -25.04
N ARG A 118 17.34 0.95 -25.49
CA ARG A 118 18.66 1.18 -24.86
C ARG A 118 18.92 2.64 -24.48
N ASP A 119 18.38 3.60 -25.21
CA ASP A 119 18.70 5.02 -25.03
C ASP A 119 17.99 5.62 -23.81
N PHE A 120 16.89 4.99 -23.37
CA PHE A 120 16.07 5.43 -22.24
C PHE A 120 16.09 4.45 -21.07
N LEU A 121 16.69 3.28 -21.25
CA LEU A 121 16.66 2.21 -20.26
C LEU A 121 17.68 2.47 -19.14
N PRO A 122 17.26 2.56 -17.86
CA PRO A 122 18.19 2.66 -16.75
C PRO A 122 18.95 1.34 -16.58
N ARG A 123 20.17 1.26 -17.12
CA ARG A 123 20.95 0.01 -17.24
C ARG A 123 21.09 -0.76 -15.92
N GLY A 124 21.38 -0.06 -14.82
CA GLY A 124 21.48 -0.68 -13.50
C GLY A 124 20.18 -1.39 -13.09
N LEU A 125 19.04 -0.71 -13.26
CA LEU A 125 17.72 -1.28 -12.95
C LEU A 125 17.36 -2.42 -13.92
N ALA A 126 17.72 -2.31 -15.20
CA ALA A 126 17.45 -3.37 -16.16
C ALA A 126 18.21 -4.66 -15.81
N TRP A 127 19.47 -4.55 -15.38
CA TRP A 127 20.24 -5.70 -14.92
C TRP A 127 19.71 -6.28 -13.61
N THR A 128 19.30 -5.45 -12.64
CA THR A 128 18.69 -5.95 -11.40
C THR A 128 17.36 -6.64 -11.70
N THR A 129 16.51 -6.07 -12.55
CA THR A 129 15.27 -6.71 -13.01
C THR A 129 15.58 -8.05 -13.68
N ALA A 130 16.53 -8.13 -14.61
CA ALA A 130 16.92 -9.38 -15.25
C ALA A 130 17.39 -10.43 -14.22
N GLY A 131 18.21 -10.02 -13.24
CA GLY A 131 18.62 -10.88 -12.14
C GLY A 131 17.43 -11.39 -11.32
N VAL A 132 16.45 -10.54 -11.02
CA VAL A 132 15.22 -10.93 -10.32
C VAL A 132 14.43 -11.98 -11.11
N PHE A 133 14.28 -11.80 -12.42
CA PHE A 133 13.62 -12.81 -13.27
C PHE A 133 14.35 -14.16 -13.26
N VAL A 134 15.69 -14.14 -13.32
CA VAL A 134 16.49 -15.38 -13.26
C VAL A 134 16.34 -16.07 -11.91
N VAL A 135 16.46 -15.34 -10.79
CA VAL A 135 16.28 -15.93 -9.44
C VAL A 135 14.86 -16.46 -9.27
N SER A 136 13.83 -15.73 -9.72
CA SER A 136 12.45 -16.22 -9.68
C SER A 136 12.25 -17.49 -10.50
N LEU A 137 12.85 -17.57 -11.69
CA LEU A 137 12.80 -18.78 -12.52
C LEU A 137 13.45 -19.97 -11.81
N LEU A 138 14.59 -19.76 -11.14
CA LEU A 138 15.26 -20.83 -10.38
C LEU A 138 14.36 -21.38 -9.26
N PHE A 139 13.69 -20.52 -8.49
CA PHE A 139 12.72 -20.97 -7.48
C PHE A 139 11.54 -21.72 -8.09
N ILE A 140 11.02 -21.27 -9.24
CA ILE A 140 9.93 -21.94 -9.95
C ILE A 140 10.35 -23.32 -10.48
N VAL A 141 11.56 -23.43 -11.05
CA VAL A 141 12.11 -24.71 -11.51
C VAL A 141 12.33 -25.65 -10.33
N GLN A 142 12.80 -25.15 -9.19
CA GLN A 142 13.03 -25.97 -8.01
C GLN A 142 11.76 -26.67 -7.52
N ILE A 143 10.60 -26.00 -7.56
CA ILE A 143 9.35 -26.63 -7.12
C ILE A 143 8.84 -27.69 -8.10
N SER A 144 9.34 -27.77 -9.33
CA SER A 144 8.88 -28.75 -10.31
C SER A 144 9.17 -30.19 -9.90
N ALA A 145 10.17 -30.41 -9.04
CA ALA A 145 10.54 -31.71 -8.51
C ALA A 145 9.69 -32.15 -7.30
N LEU A 146 8.80 -31.28 -6.80
CA LEU A 146 7.99 -31.59 -5.63
C LEU A 146 6.79 -32.49 -5.99
N PRO A 147 6.59 -33.61 -5.29
CA PRO A 147 5.44 -34.48 -5.54
C PRO A 147 4.15 -33.83 -5.05
N GLY A 148 3.05 -34.12 -5.75
CA GLY A 148 1.69 -33.84 -5.28
C GLY A 148 1.27 -34.81 -4.20
N PHE A 149 0.31 -34.42 -3.36
CA PHE A 149 -0.30 -35.30 -2.36
C PHE A 149 -1.72 -34.85 -2.05
N ASP A 150 -2.57 -35.82 -1.74
CA ASP A 150 -3.98 -35.57 -1.50
C ASP A 150 -4.22 -34.85 -0.17
N PRO A 151 -5.28 -34.03 -0.10
CA PRO A 151 -5.74 -33.46 1.16
C PRO A 151 -6.18 -34.58 2.12
N VAL A 152 -5.89 -34.42 3.41
CA VAL A 152 -6.49 -35.25 4.45
C VAL A 152 -7.74 -34.55 4.92
N LEU A 153 -8.90 -35.14 4.64
CA LEU A 153 -10.18 -34.61 5.10
C LEU A 153 -10.25 -34.68 6.64
N PRO A 154 -10.95 -33.74 7.30
CA PRO A 154 -11.27 -33.85 8.70
C PRO A 154 -11.92 -35.20 8.97
N GLU A 155 -11.47 -35.92 9.99
CA GLU A 155 -12.16 -37.11 10.44
C GLU A 155 -13.57 -36.68 10.91
N PRO A 156 -14.66 -37.29 10.37
CA PRO A 156 -16.00 -36.98 10.82
C PRO A 156 -16.07 -37.26 12.32
N GLN A 157 -16.17 -36.22 13.15
CA GLN A 157 -16.43 -36.44 14.56
C GLN A 157 -17.83 -37.07 14.68
N PRO A 158 -17.97 -38.20 15.39
CA PRO A 158 -19.29 -38.72 15.69
C PRO A 158 -20.02 -37.63 16.49
N THR A 159 -21.05 -37.04 15.89
CA THR A 159 -21.96 -36.14 16.58
C THR A 159 -22.40 -36.83 17.86
N PRO A 160 -22.15 -36.27 19.07
CA PRO A 160 -22.77 -36.81 20.27
C PRO A 160 -24.27 -36.81 20.01
N ALA A 161 -24.89 -37.98 20.12
CA ALA A 161 -26.31 -38.21 19.88
C ALA A 161 -27.13 -37.41 20.90
N VAL A 162 -27.26 -36.10 20.70
CA VAL A 162 -28.27 -35.29 21.36
C VAL A 162 -29.55 -35.59 20.61
N GLY A 163 -30.36 -36.47 21.20
CA GLY A 163 -31.46 -37.18 20.57
C GLY A 163 -32.41 -36.32 19.74
N GLY A 164 -32.34 -36.49 18.42
CA GLY A 164 -33.31 -36.00 17.47
C GLY A 164 -32.97 -36.50 16.07
N PRO A 165 -33.92 -37.01 15.28
CA PRO A 165 -33.67 -37.44 13.91
C PRO A 165 -33.49 -36.19 13.03
N VAL A 166 -32.27 -35.64 13.00
CA VAL A 166 -31.92 -34.59 12.04
C VAL A 166 -31.36 -35.27 10.80
N ASN A 167 -32.16 -35.29 9.73
CA ASN A 167 -31.74 -35.65 8.38
C ASN A 167 -30.76 -34.59 7.83
N GLY A 168 -29.52 -34.60 8.33
CA GLY A 168 -28.44 -33.74 7.87
C GLY A 168 -27.17 -34.56 7.76
N GLY A 169 -26.47 -34.46 6.63
CA GLY A 169 -25.21 -35.16 6.39
C GLY A 169 -24.14 -34.90 7.46
N PRO A 170 -22.99 -35.59 7.38
CA PRO A 170 -21.93 -35.50 8.38
C PRO A 170 -21.55 -34.04 8.68
N VAL A 171 -21.73 -33.63 9.93
CA VAL A 171 -21.42 -32.29 10.41
C VAL A 171 -19.95 -32.25 10.82
N TYR A 172 -19.12 -31.59 10.01
CA TYR A 172 -17.71 -31.34 10.32
C TYR A 172 -17.58 -30.19 11.35
N GLY A 173 -18.06 -30.42 12.57
CA GLY A 173 -18.16 -29.42 13.62
C GLY A 173 -17.11 -29.60 14.72
N GLY A 174 -15.87 -29.22 14.45
CA GLY A 174 -14.82 -29.20 15.48
C GLY A 174 -13.60 -28.37 15.06
N PRO A 175 -13.20 -27.33 15.83
CA PRO A 175 -12.06 -26.46 15.48
C PRO A 175 -10.67 -27.14 15.60
N VAL A 176 -10.60 -28.43 15.94
CA VAL A 176 -9.35 -29.09 16.37
C VAL A 176 -8.88 -30.21 15.43
N ASN A 177 -9.75 -30.77 14.59
CA ASN A 177 -9.36 -31.78 13.59
C ASN A 177 -9.38 -31.17 12.18
N GLY A 178 -8.71 -30.02 12.02
CA GLY A 178 -8.62 -29.32 10.75
C GLY A 178 -7.93 -30.21 9.71
N GLY A 179 -8.64 -30.56 8.65
CA GLY A 179 -8.09 -31.33 7.55
C GLY A 179 -6.77 -30.75 7.06
N HIS A 180 -5.85 -31.63 6.68
CA HIS A 180 -4.54 -31.21 6.18
C HIS A 180 -4.65 -30.86 4.71
N ALA A 181 -4.20 -29.66 4.32
CA ALA A 181 -4.22 -29.25 2.92
C ALA A 181 -3.32 -30.16 2.08
N GLY A 182 -3.83 -30.60 0.93
CA GLY A 182 -3.07 -31.29 -0.10
C GLY A 182 -2.36 -30.30 -1.02
N ARG A 183 -1.71 -30.81 -2.07
CA ARG A 183 -1.18 -29.98 -3.16
C ARG A 183 -1.13 -30.75 -4.49
N ILE A 184 -1.30 -30.02 -5.58
CA ILE A 184 -1.09 -30.54 -6.94
C ILE A 184 0.39 -30.88 -7.18
N PRO A 185 0.75 -31.66 -8.21
CA PRO A 185 2.15 -31.89 -8.57
C PRO A 185 2.91 -30.59 -8.82
N GLY A 186 4.13 -30.50 -8.30
CA GLY A 186 4.94 -29.28 -8.41
C GLY A 186 5.25 -28.90 -9.85
N ALA A 187 5.42 -29.87 -10.75
CA ALA A 187 5.61 -29.64 -12.18
C ALA A 187 4.43 -28.89 -12.82
N GLU A 188 3.20 -29.19 -12.39
CA GLU A 188 2.00 -28.52 -12.90
C GLU A 188 1.98 -27.04 -12.48
N LEU A 189 2.16 -26.76 -11.18
CA LEU A 189 2.22 -25.36 -10.72
C LEU A 189 3.42 -24.61 -11.32
N ALA A 190 4.58 -25.27 -11.45
CA ALA A 190 5.77 -24.69 -12.06
C ALA A 190 5.52 -24.26 -13.51
N ALA A 191 4.76 -25.05 -14.29
CA ALA A 191 4.37 -24.67 -15.64
C ALA A 191 3.49 -23.41 -15.66
N TRP A 192 2.53 -23.29 -14.74
CA TRP A 192 1.68 -22.10 -14.62
C TRP A 192 2.46 -20.84 -14.19
N LEU A 193 3.31 -20.97 -13.17
CA LEU A 193 4.15 -19.87 -12.71
C LEU A 193 5.20 -19.47 -13.76
N GLY A 194 5.80 -20.43 -14.44
CA GLY A 194 6.72 -20.22 -15.54
C GLY A 194 6.05 -19.53 -16.73
N GLY A 195 4.83 -19.95 -17.08
CA GLY A 195 4.00 -19.30 -18.08
C GLY A 195 3.68 -17.84 -17.72
N ALA A 196 3.27 -17.58 -16.47
CA ALA A 196 3.03 -16.23 -15.98
C ALA A 196 4.31 -15.35 -16.03
N LEU A 197 5.46 -15.90 -15.64
CA LEU A 197 6.76 -15.22 -15.71
C LEU A 197 7.18 -14.92 -17.16
N LEU A 198 6.93 -15.84 -18.09
CA LEU A 198 7.20 -15.66 -19.52
C LEU A 198 6.31 -14.58 -20.14
N VAL A 199 5.01 -14.60 -19.84
CA VAL A 199 4.06 -13.55 -20.26
C VAL A 199 4.49 -12.20 -19.69
N LEU A 200 4.90 -12.15 -18.43
CA LEU A 200 5.41 -10.94 -17.80
C LEU A 200 6.67 -10.42 -18.53
N ALA A 201 7.62 -11.30 -18.86
CA ALA A 201 8.85 -10.92 -19.57
C ALA A 201 8.57 -10.39 -20.99
N ALA A 202 7.77 -11.12 -21.78
CA ALA A 202 7.40 -10.73 -23.13
C ALA A 202 6.58 -9.43 -23.14
N GLY A 203 5.60 -9.31 -22.23
CA GLY A 203 4.81 -8.12 -22.05
C GLY A 203 5.63 -6.91 -21.62
N THR A 204 6.59 -7.10 -20.71
CA THR A 204 7.52 -6.03 -20.30
C THR A 204 8.30 -5.52 -21.50
N TRP A 205 8.84 -6.41 -22.33
CA TRP A 205 9.56 -6.03 -23.54
C TRP A 205 8.67 -5.24 -24.51
N LEU A 206 7.42 -5.67 -24.72
CA LEU A 206 6.46 -4.98 -25.58
C LEU A 206 6.10 -3.58 -25.04
N VAL A 207 5.90 -3.44 -23.72
CA VAL A 207 5.62 -2.14 -23.11
C VAL A 207 6.85 -1.23 -23.15
N LEU A 208 8.06 -1.74 -22.93
CA LEU A 208 9.30 -0.97 -23.11
C LEU A 208 9.44 -0.48 -24.56
N TRP A 209 9.14 -1.34 -25.53
CA TRP A 209 9.11 -0.97 -26.94
C TRP A 209 8.07 0.12 -27.24
N LEU A 210 6.87 -0.01 -26.67
CA LEU A 210 5.81 1.01 -26.76
C LEU A 210 6.27 2.36 -26.16
N ILE A 211 6.91 2.35 -24.98
CA ILE A 211 7.44 3.56 -24.34
C ILE A 211 8.51 4.22 -25.21
N ALA A 212 9.43 3.43 -25.78
CA ALA A 212 10.48 3.94 -26.66
C ALA A 212 9.91 4.56 -27.95
N ARG A 213 8.86 3.94 -28.51
CA ARG A 213 8.18 4.41 -29.72
C ARG A 213 7.13 5.51 -29.48
N ARG A 214 6.84 5.85 -28.23
CA ARG A 214 5.86 6.89 -27.89
C ARG A 214 6.25 8.21 -28.56
N ARG A 215 5.24 8.89 -29.11
CA ARG A 215 5.38 10.24 -29.69
C ARG A 215 5.81 11.26 -28.62
N HIS A 216 6.47 12.34 -29.05
CA HIS A 216 6.81 13.44 -28.16
C HIS A 216 5.54 14.19 -27.76
N LEU A 217 5.48 14.65 -26.51
CA LEU A 217 4.45 15.57 -26.06
C LEU A 217 4.92 16.97 -26.41
N GLU A 218 4.14 17.68 -27.23
CA GLU A 218 4.47 19.02 -27.75
C GLU A 218 4.56 20.07 -26.65
N THR A 219 3.95 19.82 -25.49
CA THR A 219 3.98 20.74 -24.33
C THR A 219 5.24 20.59 -23.47
N LEU A 220 6.05 19.56 -23.72
CA LEU A 220 7.28 19.30 -22.99
C LEU A 220 8.48 19.51 -23.91
N ASP A 221 9.57 20.01 -23.35
CA ASP A 221 10.83 20.09 -24.08
C ASP A 221 11.38 18.68 -24.43
N GLY A 222 12.42 18.63 -25.25
CA GLY A 222 13.04 17.37 -25.64
C GLY A 222 13.66 16.61 -24.45
N ALA A 223 14.19 17.32 -23.45
CA ALA A 223 14.85 16.73 -22.29
C ALA A 223 13.84 16.08 -21.33
N ASP A 224 12.75 16.75 -21.02
CA ASP A 224 11.60 16.28 -20.26
C ASP A 224 10.92 15.11 -20.95
N ASN A 225 10.80 15.11 -22.28
CA ASN A 225 10.27 13.96 -23.02
C ASN A 225 11.17 12.72 -22.85
N ARG A 226 12.51 12.88 -22.93
CA ARG A 226 13.47 11.79 -22.68
C ARG A 226 13.42 11.33 -21.22
N ALA A 227 13.37 12.26 -20.27
CA ALA A 227 13.22 11.97 -18.85
C ALA A 227 11.91 11.21 -18.59
N LEU A 228 10.79 11.63 -19.19
CA LEU A 228 9.49 10.97 -19.05
C LEU A 228 9.51 9.52 -19.55
N ARG A 229 10.19 9.22 -20.67
CA ARG A 229 10.39 7.84 -21.13
C ARG A 229 11.20 7.04 -20.11
N THR A 230 12.29 7.61 -19.62
CA THR A 230 13.16 6.98 -18.60
C THR A 230 12.38 6.70 -17.31
N ILE A 231 11.57 7.65 -16.84
CA ILE A 231 10.71 7.52 -15.66
C ILE A 231 9.66 6.42 -15.87
N ALA A 232 9.02 6.38 -17.05
CA ALA A 232 8.05 5.35 -17.38
C ALA A 232 8.69 3.95 -17.42
N MET A 233 9.86 3.80 -18.04
CA MET A 233 10.61 2.53 -18.06
C MET A 233 11.04 2.12 -16.65
N ASN A 234 11.56 3.05 -15.85
CA ASN A 234 11.95 2.81 -14.46
C ASN A 234 10.76 2.26 -13.63
N ARG A 235 9.60 2.91 -13.74
CA ARG A 235 8.39 2.47 -13.02
C ARG A 235 7.92 1.10 -13.47
N LEU A 236 7.86 0.86 -14.78
CA LEU A 236 7.52 -0.46 -15.31
C LEU A 236 8.48 -1.53 -14.75
N LEU A 237 9.79 -1.33 -14.86
CA LEU A 237 10.81 -2.26 -14.38
C LEU A 237 10.68 -2.56 -12.88
N ARG A 238 10.38 -1.55 -12.05
CA ARG A 238 10.10 -1.74 -10.62
C ARG A 238 8.89 -2.63 -10.41
N THR A 239 7.75 -2.31 -11.04
CA THR A 239 6.51 -3.10 -10.92
C THR A 239 6.74 -4.55 -11.34
N VAL A 240 7.33 -4.80 -12.51
CA VAL A 240 7.50 -6.16 -13.02
C VAL A 240 8.55 -6.95 -12.22
N SER A 241 9.55 -6.28 -11.63
CA SER A 241 10.47 -6.94 -10.68
C SER A 241 9.72 -7.41 -9.43
N THR A 242 8.81 -6.58 -8.90
CA THR A 242 8.01 -6.96 -7.72
C THR A 242 7.03 -8.09 -8.03
N ILE A 243 6.45 -8.13 -9.24
CA ILE A 243 5.61 -9.25 -9.68
C ILE A 243 6.43 -10.53 -9.81
N ALA A 244 7.57 -10.47 -10.49
CA ALA A 244 8.45 -11.63 -10.67
C ALA A 244 8.90 -12.20 -9.32
N ALA A 245 9.29 -11.36 -8.37
CA ALA A 245 9.64 -11.79 -7.03
C ALA A 245 8.42 -12.32 -6.24
N GLY A 246 7.24 -11.75 -6.44
CA GLY A 246 5.98 -12.27 -5.88
C GLY A 246 5.62 -13.66 -6.41
N LEU A 247 5.85 -13.95 -7.70
CA LEU A 247 5.67 -15.29 -8.26
C LEU A 247 6.63 -16.31 -7.62
N ALA A 248 7.86 -15.89 -7.32
CA ALA A 248 8.80 -16.71 -6.55
C ALA A 248 8.29 -16.96 -5.11
N ALA A 249 7.75 -15.95 -4.45
CA ALA A 249 7.15 -16.09 -3.13
C ALA A 249 5.97 -17.07 -3.11
N VAL A 250 5.13 -17.08 -4.16
CA VAL A 250 4.07 -18.08 -4.36
C VAL A 250 4.67 -19.49 -4.46
N ALA A 251 5.73 -19.67 -5.26
CA ALA A 251 6.46 -20.96 -5.33
C ALA A 251 7.00 -21.39 -3.96
N GLY A 252 7.57 -20.46 -3.20
CA GLY A 252 8.05 -20.72 -1.83
C GLY A 252 6.94 -21.16 -0.87
N ASN A 253 5.79 -20.48 -0.90
CA ASN A 253 4.63 -20.87 -0.10
C ASN A 253 4.09 -22.25 -0.48
N PHE A 254 4.09 -22.59 -1.77
CA PHE A 254 3.74 -23.93 -2.24
C PHE A 254 4.73 -25.00 -1.74
N ALA A 255 6.03 -24.69 -1.76
CA ALA A 255 7.08 -25.60 -1.29
C ALA A 255 6.98 -25.92 0.21
N LEU A 256 6.47 -24.98 1.01
CA LEU A 256 6.27 -25.14 2.45
C LEU A 256 5.06 -25.99 2.82
N ALA A 257 4.19 -26.36 1.87
CA ALA A 257 3.12 -27.30 2.15
C ALA A 257 3.71 -28.66 2.55
N THR A 258 3.52 -29.06 3.80
CA THR A 258 4.04 -30.32 4.33
C THR A 258 3.14 -31.49 3.93
N PRO A 259 3.68 -32.68 3.62
CA PRO A 259 2.86 -33.86 3.44
C PRO A 259 2.13 -34.24 4.73
N PRO A 260 0.93 -34.85 4.63
CA PRO A 260 0.23 -35.36 5.80
C PRO A 260 1.06 -36.40 6.56
N GLY A 261 1.02 -36.35 7.90
CA GLY A 261 1.78 -37.25 8.78
C GLY A 261 3.16 -36.73 9.22
N LEU A 262 3.69 -35.69 8.57
CA LEU A 262 4.88 -34.97 9.04
C LEU A 262 4.44 -33.86 10.02
N ARG A 263 4.65 -34.09 11.33
CA ARG A 263 4.41 -33.06 12.35
C ARG A 263 5.34 -31.85 12.11
N PRO A 264 4.82 -30.62 12.00
CA PRO A 264 5.62 -29.39 11.85
C PRO A 264 6.69 -29.20 12.95
N ASP A 265 6.49 -29.84 14.09
CA ASP A 265 7.25 -29.80 15.34
C ASP A 265 8.19 -31.01 15.53
N GLY A 266 8.32 -31.87 14.51
CA GLY A 266 9.26 -32.99 14.53
C GLY A 266 10.74 -32.55 14.45
N PRO A 267 11.67 -33.22 15.14
CA PRO A 267 13.09 -32.85 15.22
C PRO A 267 13.90 -33.00 13.92
N GLY A 268 13.23 -33.22 12.77
CA GLY A 268 13.84 -33.32 11.44
C GLY A 268 13.30 -32.32 10.42
N LEU A 269 12.29 -31.51 10.78
CA LEU A 269 11.87 -30.38 9.95
C LEU A 269 12.73 -29.17 10.34
N PRO A 270 13.41 -28.51 9.37
CA PRO A 270 14.18 -27.32 9.66
C PRO A 270 13.25 -26.31 10.34
N ILE A 271 13.56 -25.97 11.59
CA ILE A 271 12.91 -24.95 12.44
C ILE A 271 12.29 -23.89 11.57
N ALA A 272 10.95 -23.87 11.40
CA ALA A 272 10.20 -22.77 10.80
C ALA A 272 10.97 -22.03 9.69
N GLY A 273 11.57 -22.81 8.78
CA GLY A 273 12.71 -22.39 7.98
C GLY A 273 12.33 -21.20 7.13
N LEU A 274 13.03 -20.08 7.35
CA LEU A 274 12.91 -18.83 6.62
C LEU A 274 12.51 -19.10 5.16
N ASN A 275 11.29 -18.70 4.77
CA ASN A 275 10.81 -18.84 3.40
C ASN A 275 11.66 -17.94 2.49
N LEU A 276 12.77 -18.48 1.96
CA LEU A 276 13.76 -17.72 1.19
C LEU A 276 13.12 -16.98 0.01
N PRO A 277 12.21 -17.57 -0.77
CA PRO A 277 11.50 -16.84 -1.82
C PRO A 277 10.66 -15.66 -1.31
N VAL A 278 9.98 -15.80 -0.16
CA VAL A 278 9.24 -14.69 0.47
C VAL A 278 10.20 -13.61 0.97
N LEU A 279 11.31 -13.97 1.62
CA LEU A 279 12.33 -13.00 2.02
C LEU A 279 12.91 -12.28 0.79
N PHE A 280 13.22 -13.01 -0.27
CA PHE A 280 13.67 -12.46 -1.54
C PHE A 280 12.67 -11.44 -2.09
N ASN A 281 11.37 -11.76 -2.08
CA ASN A 281 10.32 -10.82 -2.46
C ASN A 281 10.33 -9.54 -1.60
N PHE A 282 10.48 -9.65 -0.28
CA PHE A 282 10.61 -8.49 0.59
C PHE A 282 11.86 -7.64 0.29
N ILE A 283 13.00 -8.28 0.04
CA ILE A 283 14.24 -7.59 -0.34
C ILE A 283 14.04 -6.84 -1.66
N VAL A 284 13.43 -7.48 -2.66
CA VAL A 284 13.14 -6.85 -3.96
C VAL A 284 12.17 -5.69 -3.78
N LEU A 285 11.07 -5.85 -3.01
CA LEU A 285 10.14 -4.78 -2.72
C LEU A 285 10.83 -3.58 -2.06
N LEU A 286 11.69 -3.80 -1.07
CA LEU A 286 12.43 -2.74 -0.39
C LEU A 286 13.45 -2.07 -1.33
N ALA A 287 14.23 -2.86 -2.07
CA ALA A 287 15.18 -2.34 -3.05
C ALA A 287 14.48 -1.50 -4.13
N MET A 288 13.35 -1.99 -4.65
CA MET A 288 12.55 -1.27 -5.61
C MET A 288 11.91 -0.04 -4.98
N LEU A 289 11.47 -0.05 -3.72
CA LEU A 289 10.94 1.13 -3.03
C LEU A 289 12.00 2.22 -2.87
N CYS A 290 13.21 1.84 -2.47
CA CYS A 290 14.35 2.73 -2.30
C CYS A 290 14.96 3.21 -3.63
N TRP A 291 14.61 2.59 -4.75
CA TRP A 291 15.15 3.00 -6.04
C TRP A 291 14.71 4.43 -6.40
N PRO A 292 15.63 5.33 -6.80
CA PRO A 292 15.30 6.71 -7.09
C PRO A 292 14.27 6.79 -8.23
N ALA A 293 13.13 7.43 -7.94
CA ALA A 293 12.18 7.82 -8.96
C ALA A 293 12.80 9.00 -9.72
N GLY A 294 13.10 8.82 -11.01
CA GLY A 294 13.58 9.93 -11.83
C GLY A 294 12.61 11.13 -11.76
N GLU A 295 13.16 12.33 -11.82
CA GLU A 295 12.37 13.57 -11.86
C GLU A 295 12.50 14.22 -13.24
N LEU A 296 11.48 14.96 -13.66
CA LEU A 296 11.58 15.77 -14.88
C LEU A 296 12.57 16.93 -14.62
N PRO A 297 13.55 17.18 -15.50
CA PRO A 297 14.50 18.27 -15.37
C PRO A 297 13.85 19.62 -15.05
N SER A 298 12.75 19.98 -15.72
CA SER A 298 12.02 21.23 -15.45
C SER A 298 11.47 21.29 -14.02
N LEU A 299 10.91 20.19 -13.52
CA LEU A 299 10.40 20.09 -12.15
C LEU A 299 11.54 20.04 -11.12
N ALA A 300 12.67 19.40 -11.45
CA ALA A 300 13.83 19.35 -10.59
C ALA A 300 14.45 20.75 -10.45
N ALA A 301 14.55 21.51 -11.55
CA ALA A 301 15.01 22.90 -11.55
C ALA A 301 14.06 23.80 -10.77
N ALA A 302 12.73 23.68 -10.99
CA ALA A 302 11.74 24.40 -10.19
C ALA A 302 11.85 24.06 -8.70
N LYS A 303 11.95 22.76 -8.36
CA LYS A 303 12.16 22.31 -6.98
C LYS A 303 13.49 22.78 -6.39
N ALA A 304 14.55 22.89 -7.18
CA ALA A 304 15.85 23.36 -6.72
C ALA A 304 15.82 24.86 -6.44
N ALA A 305 15.19 25.65 -7.33
CA ALA A 305 14.92 27.07 -7.10
C ALA A 305 14.04 27.30 -5.86
N GLU A 306 13.10 26.39 -5.60
CA GLU A 306 12.23 26.43 -4.40
C GLU A 306 12.89 25.86 -3.13
N ARG A 307 13.91 25.00 -3.26
CA ARG A 307 14.65 24.42 -2.12
C ARG A 307 15.73 25.41 -1.70
N GLY A 308 15.36 26.41 -0.93
CA GLY A 308 16.31 27.09 -0.05
C GLY A 308 17.03 26.08 0.86
N THR A 309 18.08 26.54 1.54
CA THR A 309 18.85 25.74 2.51
C THR A 309 17.91 25.00 3.47
N PRO A 310 18.04 23.67 3.64
CA PRO A 310 17.14 22.92 4.51
C PRO A 310 17.20 23.51 5.93
N LEU A 311 16.04 23.87 6.48
CA LEU A 311 15.89 24.49 7.82
C LEU A 311 16.65 23.75 8.93
N SER A 312 16.89 22.44 8.79
CA SER A 312 17.67 21.64 9.73
C SER A 312 19.17 21.97 9.73
N HIS A 313 19.70 22.47 8.62
CA HIS A 313 21.11 22.84 8.44
C HIS A 313 21.32 24.33 8.30
N ASP A 314 20.26 25.12 8.31
CA ASP A 314 20.37 26.57 8.37
C ASP A 314 20.76 27.00 9.80
N PRO A 315 21.98 27.51 10.03
CA PRO A 315 22.39 27.98 11.35
C PRO A 315 21.57 29.19 11.83
N THR A 316 20.88 29.88 10.90
CA THR A 316 20.02 31.03 11.21
C THR A 316 18.60 30.61 11.61
N ALA A 317 18.22 29.34 11.42
CA ALA A 317 16.89 28.85 11.77
C ALA A 317 16.69 28.70 13.29
N HIS A 318 15.53 29.15 13.77
CA HIS A 318 15.15 29.06 15.18
C HIS A 318 15.25 27.60 15.68
N PRO A 319 15.88 27.34 16.84
CA PRO A 319 16.13 25.97 17.33
C PRO A 319 14.86 25.14 17.53
N ALA A 320 13.73 25.77 17.89
CA ALA A 320 12.43 25.10 17.96
C ALA A 320 11.94 24.57 16.59
N ALA A 321 12.23 25.27 15.49
CA ALA A 321 11.91 24.82 14.14
C ALA A 321 12.77 23.63 13.71
N ARG A 322 14.07 23.65 14.06
CA ARG A 322 14.99 22.53 13.84
C ARG A 322 14.54 21.27 14.60
N LEU A 323 14.13 21.43 15.87
CA LEU A 323 13.58 20.34 16.66
C LEU A 323 12.26 19.81 16.06
N SER A 324 11.35 20.68 15.62
CA SER A 324 10.11 20.24 14.95
C SER A 324 10.38 19.45 13.67
N ALA A 325 11.40 19.85 12.89
CA ALA A 325 11.85 19.12 11.72
C ALA A 325 12.42 17.73 12.08
N SER A 326 13.27 17.64 13.12
CA SER A 326 13.85 16.36 13.56
C SER A 326 12.82 15.40 14.15
N ILE A 327 11.79 15.90 14.84
CA ILE A 327 10.63 15.10 15.28
C ILE A 327 9.98 14.40 14.07
N GLY A 328 9.88 15.09 12.93
CA GLY A 328 9.33 14.49 11.70
C GLY A 328 10.12 13.28 11.20
N VAL A 329 11.45 13.34 11.30
CA VAL A 329 12.34 12.21 10.97
C VAL A 329 12.23 11.10 12.01
N GLY A 330 12.22 11.48 13.30
CA GLY A 330 12.06 10.55 14.42
C GLY A 330 10.77 9.73 14.32
N LEU A 331 9.65 10.34 13.90
CA LEU A 331 8.40 9.62 13.66
C LEU A 331 8.53 8.53 12.59
N GLY A 332 9.33 8.76 11.54
CA GLY A 332 9.62 7.74 10.53
C GLY A 332 10.38 6.55 11.13
N VAL A 333 11.35 6.81 12.01
CA VAL A 333 12.10 5.77 12.72
C VAL A 333 11.19 5.01 13.68
N VAL A 334 10.37 5.70 14.47
CA VAL A 334 9.40 5.08 15.39
C VAL A 334 8.44 4.16 14.64
N ALA A 335 7.90 4.61 13.50
CA ALA A 335 7.04 3.78 12.67
C ALA A 335 7.78 2.54 12.15
N ALA A 336 8.99 2.71 11.61
CA ALA A 336 9.78 1.61 11.06
C ALA A 336 10.14 0.56 12.12
N VAL A 337 10.64 1.01 13.29
CA VAL A 337 10.98 0.12 14.41
C VAL A 337 9.75 -0.63 14.92
N SER A 338 8.62 0.06 15.05
CA SER A 338 7.38 -0.58 15.52
C SER A 338 6.89 -1.63 14.52
N LEU A 339 6.90 -1.32 13.22
CA LEU A 339 6.51 -2.27 12.17
C LEU A 339 7.45 -3.49 12.12
N LEU A 340 8.76 -3.28 12.21
CA LEU A 340 9.75 -4.35 12.26
C LEU A 340 9.57 -5.21 13.52
N GLY A 341 9.34 -4.58 14.68
CA GLY A 341 9.02 -5.29 15.92
C GLY A 341 7.74 -6.14 15.79
N GLY A 342 6.73 -5.63 15.08
CA GLY A 342 5.51 -6.38 14.76
C GLY A 342 5.75 -7.68 14.00
N LEU A 343 6.75 -7.71 13.10
CA LEU A 343 7.12 -8.93 12.38
C LEU A 343 7.61 -10.03 13.32
N PHE A 344 8.38 -9.67 14.36
CA PHE A 344 8.82 -10.62 15.39
C PHE A 344 7.66 -11.06 16.30
N LEU A 345 6.61 -10.26 16.39
CA LEU A 345 5.42 -10.54 17.19
C LEU A 345 4.33 -11.31 16.43
N ILE A 346 4.50 -11.64 15.13
CA ILE A 346 3.45 -12.29 14.32
C ILE A 346 2.82 -13.49 15.05
N ARG A 347 3.62 -14.35 15.68
CA ARG A 347 3.09 -15.51 16.42
C ARG A 347 2.18 -15.08 17.59
N ALA A 348 2.58 -14.07 18.36
CA ALA A 348 1.76 -13.52 19.43
C ALA A 348 0.49 -12.83 18.89
N LEU A 349 0.60 -12.14 17.74
CA LEU A 349 -0.55 -11.52 17.07
C LEU A 349 -1.55 -12.58 16.58
N THR A 350 -1.07 -13.71 16.06
CA THR A 350 -1.93 -14.84 15.67
C THR A 350 -2.65 -15.43 16.88
N VAL A 351 -1.95 -15.62 18.00
CA VAL A 351 -2.56 -16.11 19.25
C VAL A 351 -3.59 -15.12 19.81
N ALA A 352 -3.38 -13.82 19.63
CA ALA A 352 -4.33 -12.78 20.02
C ALA A 352 -5.62 -12.74 19.17
N GLY A 353 -5.68 -13.52 18.08
CA GLY A 353 -6.87 -13.66 17.24
C GLY A 353 -7.38 -12.31 16.71
N ALA A 354 -8.64 -12.00 17.01
CA ALA A 354 -9.32 -10.76 16.63
C ALA A 354 -8.58 -9.47 17.08
N TRP A 355 -7.75 -9.56 18.12
CA TRP A 355 -7.01 -8.42 18.66
C TRP A 355 -5.64 -8.21 18.01
N GLY A 356 -5.09 -9.21 17.31
CA GLY A 356 -3.70 -9.19 16.84
C GLY A 356 -3.38 -8.02 15.91
N LEU A 357 -3.80 -8.11 14.65
CA LEU A 357 -3.49 -7.09 13.65
C LEU A 357 -4.09 -5.70 13.98
N PRO A 358 -5.36 -5.58 14.43
CA PRO A 358 -5.90 -4.30 14.89
C PRO A 358 -5.11 -3.68 16.04
N GLY A 359 -4.75 -4.48 17.04
CA GLY A 359 -3.99 -4.02 18.20
C GLY A 359 -2.59 -3.56 17.82
N MET A 360 -1.92 -4.29 16.93
CA MET A 360 -0.60 -3.88 16.41
C MET A 360 -0.66 -2.53 15.70
N LEU A 361 -1.64 -2.34 14.80
CA LEU A 361 -1.79 -1.08 14.09
C LEU A 361 -2.09 0.09 15.05
N ALA A 362 -3.00 -0.13 16.00
CA ALA A 362 -3.33 0.86 17.01
C ALA A 362 -2.12 1.20 17.89
N PHE A 363 -1.32 0.21 18.26
CA PHE A 363 -0.09 0.41 19.01
C PHE A 363 0.89 1.31 18.25
N VAL A 364 1.13 1.06 16.96
CA VAL A 364 1.97 1.93 16.10
C VAL A 364 1.42 3.36 16.08
N ALA A 365 0.11 3.52 15.87
CA ALA A 365 -0.52 4.84 15.82
C ALA A 365 -0.42 5.57 17.17
N VAL A 366 -0.64 4.89 18.29
CA VAL A 366 -0.48 5.44 19.66
C VAL A 366 0.97 5.89 19.88
N LEU A 367 1.97 5.07 19.54
CA LEU A 367 3.38 5.46 19.68
C LEU A 367 3.72 6.71 18.87
N LEU A 368 3.22 6.83 17.63
CA LEU A 368 3.42 8.02 16.81
C LEU A 368 2.76 9.26 17.42
N LEU A 369 1.54 9.14 17.94
CA LEU A 369 0.82 10.24 18.57
C LEU A 369 1.47 10.67 19.89
N LEU A 370 1.92 9.72 20.71
CA LEU A 370 2.68 9.98 21.93
C LEU A 370 4.04 10.62 21.64
N ALA A 371 4.73 10.21 20.57
CA ALA A 371 5.97 10.85 20.14
C ALA A 371 5.75 12.31 19.70
N ILE A 372 4.62 12.61 19.03
CA ILE A 372 4.23 14.01 18.73
C ILE A 372 3.97 14.77 20.02
N ALA A 373 3.19 14.21 20.96
CA ALA A 373 2.89 14.84 22.23
C ALA A 373 4.17 15.12 23.07
N ALA A 374 5.08 14.15 23.13
CA ALA A 374 6.37 14.31 23.77
C ALA A 374 7.20 15.42 23.11
N GLY A 375 7.24 15.48 21.78
CA GLY A 375 7.88 16.56 21.03
C GLY A 375 7.33 17.94 21.40
N GLU A 376 6.01 18.08 21.54
CA GLU A 376 5.36 19.31 22.00
C GLU A 376 5.73 19.69 23.43
N LEU A 377 5.84 18.70 24.33
CA LEU A 377 6.30 18.91 25.71
C LEU A 377 7.78 19.32 25.77
N VAL A 378 8.63 18.75 24.92
CA VAL A 378 10.05 19.14 24.81
C VAL A 378 10.16 20.57 24.28
N ILE A 379 9.35 20.96 23.29
CA ILE A 379 9.31 22.36 22.80
C ILE A 379 8.83 23.28 23.92
N ARG A 380 7.78 22.89 24.66
CA ARG A 380 7.28 23.65 25.82
C ARG A 380 8.35 23.91 26.86
N ALA A 381 9.11 22.87 27.22
CA ALA A 381 10.09 22.90 28.30
C ALA A 381 11.33 23.73 27.93
N ASN A 382 11.83 23.58 26.70
CA ASN A 382 13.10 24.18 26.29
C ASN A 382 12.96 25.54 25.60
N TYR A 383 11.83 25.81 24.94
CA TYR A 383 11.65 27.01 24.11
C TYR A 383 10.39 27.82 24.46
N GLY A 384 9.52 27.34 25.34
CA GLY A 384 8.28 28.01 25.68
C GLY A 384 8.44 29.05 26.80
N ARG A 385 8.06 30.31 26.55
CA ARG A 385 8.05 31.38 27.56
C ARG A 385 6.62 31.71 28.02
N ALA A 386 6.48 32.14 29.28
CA ALA A 386 5.17 32.52 29.83
C ALA A 386 4.62 33.80 29.18
N ASP A 387 5.52 34.73 28.86
CA ASP A 387 5.17 36.07 28.36
C ASP A 387 4.98 36.12 26.84
N SER A 388 5.33 35.06 26.13
CA SER A 388 5.17 34.99 24.67
C SER A 388 3.70 34.71 24.32
N PRO A 389 3.12 35.44 23.35
CA PRO A 389 1.73 35.25 22.94
C PRO A 389 1.52 33.82 22.44
N ARG A 390 0.36 33.25 22.77
CA ARG A 390 -0.04 31.93 22.29
C ARG A 390 -0.85 32.10 21.02
N GLU A 391 -0.18 32.03 19.89
CA GLU A 391 -0.84 32.11 18.60
C GLU A 391 -1.37 30.74 18.19
N TRP A 392 -2.70 30.63 18.07
CA TRP A 392 -3.32 29.47 17.45
C TRP A 392 -3.46 29.74 15.95
N PRO A 393 -3.00 28.82 15.08
CA PRO A 393 -3.17 29.01 13.65
C PRO A 393 -4.65 29.13 13.29
N VAL A 394 -5.00 30.10 12.45
CA VAL A 394 -6.37 30.28 11.93
C VAL A 394 -6.82 29.02 11.18
N GLN A 395 -5.88 28.35 10.48
CA GLN A 395 -6.14 27.13 9.74
C GLN A 395 -5.02 26.10 9.97
N PRO A 396 -5.05 25.33 11.09
CA PRO A 396 -3.99 24.35 11.40
C PRO A 396 -3.90 23.22 10.37
N VAL A 397 -4.99 22.97 9.63
CA VAL A 397 -5.11 21.86 8.69
C VAL A 397 -5.78 22.34 7.41
N SER A 398 -5.22 21.96 6.27
CA SER A 398 -5.87 22.20 4.97
C SER A 398 -7.26 21.56 4.92
N ARG A 399 -8.22 22.21 4.24
CA ARG A 399 -9.59 21.67 4.08
C ARG A 399 -9.59 20.23 3.52
N GLY A 400 -8.66 19.93 2.60
CA GLY A 400 -8.52 18.61 2.01
C GLY A 400 -8.07 17.53 3.00
N LEU A 401 -7.12 17.82 3.90
CA LEU A 401 -6.72 16.83 4.92
C LEU A 401 -7.83 16.62 5.96
N LEU A 402 -8.52 17.69 6.37
CA LEU A 402 -9.65 17.57 7.29
C LEU A 402 -10.79 16.75 6.69
N SER A 403 -11.18 17.01 5.44
CA SER A 403 -12.20 16.21 4.75
C SER A 403 -11.75 14.75 4.60
N THR A 404 -10.48 14.52 4.27
CA THR A 404 -9.91 13.16 4.21
C THR A 404 -10.01 12.44 5.55
N ALA A 405 -9.71 13.11 6.66
CA ALA A 405 -9.81 12.54 8.00
C ALA A 405 -11.27 12.21 8.40
N ILE A 406 -12.21 13.09 8.06
CA ILE A 406 -13.64 12.87 8.30
C ILE A 406 -14.15 11.67 7.49
N VAL A 407 -13.81 11.63 6.19
CA VAL A 407 -14.17 10.51 5.31
C VAL A 407 -13.54 9.20 5.80
N ALA A 408 -12.28 9.22 6.23
CA ALA A 408 -11.60 8.06 6.80
C ALA A 408 -12.30 7.52 8.05
N ALA A 409 -12.69 8.42 8.97
CA ALA A 409 -13.40 8.05 10.20
C ALA A 409 -14.80 7.50 9.90
N PHE A 410 -15.52 8.14 8.97
CA PHE A 410 -16.84 7.67 8.52
C PHE A 410 -16.75 6.29 7.87
N LEU A 411 -15.77 6.07 6.98
CA LEU A 411 -15.54 4.77 6.35
C LEU A 411 -15.26 3.67 7.37
N LEU A 412 -14.41 3.93 8.37
CA LEU A 412 -14.16 2.96 9.44
C LEU A 412 -15.44 2.64 10.21
N ALA A 413 -16.22 3.66 10.59
CA ALA A 413 -17.49 3.46 11.30
C ALA A 413 -18.48 2.63 10.45
N SER A 414 -18.63 2.95 9.16
CA SER A 414 -19.50 2.20 8.25
C SER A 414 -19.04 0.74 8.11
N VAL A 415 -17.75 0.49 7.93
CA VAL A 415 -17.20 -0.87 7.84
C VAL A 415 -17.46 -1.66 9.12
N LEU A 416 -17.32 -1.04 10.31
CA LEU A 416 -17.61 -1.70 11.58
C LEU A 416 -19.10 -2.05 11.74
N VAL A 417 -20.00 -1.16 11.34
CA VAL A 417 -21.46 -1.41 11.39
C VAL A 417 -21.87 -2.52 10.42
N ILE A 418 -21.33 -2.51 9.20
CA ILE A 418 -21.60 -3.56 8.20
C ILE A 418 -21.05 -4.90 8.69
N THR A 419 -19.82 -4.91 9.19
CA THR A 419 -19.18 -6.13 9.70
C THR A 419 -19.92 -6.68 10.91
N SER A 420 -20.37 -5.82 11.84
CA SER A 420 -21.13 -6.27 13.01
C SER A 420 -22.47 -6.89 12.62
N GLY A 421 -23.19 -6.30 11.66
CA GLY A 421 -24.43 -6.86 11.11
C GLY A 421 -24.19 -8.23 10.45
N GLY A 422 -23.12 -8.34 9.66
CA GLY A 422 -22.72 -9.58 9.00
C GLY A 422 -22.35 -10.70 9.97
N GLN A 423 -21.50 -10.41 10.96
CA GLN A 423 -21.10 -11.37 11.99
C GLN A 423 -22.29 -11.80 12.86
N ASN A 424 -23.20 -10.88 13.18
CA ASN A 424 -24.43 -11.20 13.91
C ASN A 424 -25.34 -12.13 13.10
N ALA A 425 -25.48 -11.91 11.78
CA ALA A 425 -26.23 -12.81 10.91
C ALA A 425 -25.61 -14.21 10.83
N LEU A 426 -24.28 -14.30 10.84
CA LEU A 426 -23.52 -15.55 10.82
C LEU A 426 -23.38 -16.21 12.21
N HIS A 427 -23.82 -15.56 13.29
CA HIS A 427 -23.61 -16.00 14.68
C HIS A 427 -22.13 -16.23 15.02
N GLU A 428 -21.24 -15.44 14.42
CA GLU A 428 -19.79 -15.51 14.65
C GLU A 428 -19.35 -14.67 15.85
N ALA A 429 -18.17 -15.00 16.39
CA ALA A 429 -17.57 -14.19 17.43
C ALA A 429 -17.29 -12.75 16.92
N PRO A 430 -17.76 -11.71 17.63
CA PRO A 430 -17.67 -10.34 17.15
C PRO A 430 -16.22 -9.84 17.20
N VAL A 431 -15.70 -9.40 16.06
CA VAL A 431 -14.33 -8.82 15.94
C VAL A 431 -14.36 -7.30 16.13
N TRP A 432 -15.49 -6.67 15.81
CA TRP A 432 -15.66 -5.22 15.87
C TRP A 432 -15.42 -4.58 17.26
N PRO A 433 -15.68 -5.21 18.44
CA PRO A 433 -15.45 -4.57 19.74
C PRO A 433 -13.96 -4.33 19.98
N ALA A 434 -13.10 -5.27 19.55
CA ALA A 434 -11.66 -5.12 19.64
C ALA A 434 -11.20 -3.89 18.84
N VAL A 435 -11.66 -3.78 17.60
CA VAL A 435 -11.34 -2.66 16.71
C VAL A 435 -11.85 -1.32 17.27
N ALA A 436 -13.05 -1.30 17.83
CA ALA A 436 -13.63 -0.11 18.45
C ALA A 436 -12.80 0.35 19.67
N LEU A 437 -12.41 -0.59 20.54
CA LEU A 437 -11.63 -0.29 21.74
C LEU A 437 -10.23 0.24 21.41
N VAL A 438 -9.52 -0.42 20.50
CA VAL A 438 -8.18 0.05 20.09
C VAL A 438 -8.26 1.38 19.33
N THR A 439 -9.34 1.63 18.59
CA THR A 439 -9.59 2.94 17.96
C THR A 439 -9.86 4.03 18.99
N ALA A 440 -10.61 3.74 20.05
CA ALA A 440 -10.81 4.68 21.15
C ALA A 440 -9.48 5.04 21.83
N ALA A 441 -8.57 4.08 22.03
CA ALA A 441 -7.24 4.34 22.55
C ALA A 441 -6.40 5.26 21.63
N VAL A 442 -6.46 5.04 20.31
CA VAL A 442 -5.79 5.90 19.32
C VAL A 442 -6.38 7.32 19.33
N LEU A 443 -7.70 7.46 19.42
CA LEU A 443 -8.37 8.76 19.53
C LEU A 443 -8.00 9.48 20.83
N ALA A 444 -7.90 8.77 21.95
CA ALA A 444 -7.47 9.33 23.22
C ALA A 444 -6.01 9.84 23.14
N ALA A 445 -5.10 9.07 22.55
CA ALA A 445 -3.72 9.49 22.29
C ALA A 445 -3.66 10.72 21.35
N GLY A 446 -4.52 10.75 20.33
CA GLY A 446 -4.65 11.89 19.42
C GLY A 446 -5.15 13.15 20.12
N GLY A 447 -6.14 13.00 21.01
CA GLY A 447 -6.62 14.05 21.88
C GLY A 447 -5.53 14.57 22.81
N ALA A 448 -4.77 13.68 23.46
CA ALA A 448 -3.63 14.06 24.30
C ALA A 448 -2.56 14.85 23.53
N ALA A 449 -2.22 14.42 22.30
CA ALA A 449 -1.29 15.13 21.44
C ALA A 449 -1.81 16.52 21.02
N LEU A 450 -3.12 16.63 20.73
CA LEU A 450 -3.75 17.90 20.39
C LEU A 450 -3.78 18.86 21.59
N LEU A 451 -4.10 18.35 22.78
CA LEU A 451 -4.07 19.12 24.02
C LEU A 451 -2.65 19.59 24.35
N ALA A 452 -1.63 18.73 24.15
CA ALA A 452 -0.23 19.11 24.29
C ALA A 452 0.13 20.27 23.34
N ALA A 453 -0.25 20.17 22.06
CA ALA A 453 -0.05 21.23 21.07
C ALA A 453 -0.86 22.50 21.37
N ARG A 454 -2.04 22.40 22.00
CA ARG A 454 -2.91 23.53 22.36
C ARG A 454 -2.43 24.28 23.61
N PHE A 455 -1.98 23.55 24.62
CA PHE A 455 -1.57 24.10 25.91
C PHE A 455 -0.06 24.35 26.02
N ARG A 456 0.72 24.10 24.96
CA ARG A 456 2.11 24.55 24.86
C ARG A 456 2.20 26.08 25.07
N ARG A 457 3.25 26.52 25.76
CA ARG A 457 3.60 27.95 25.90
C ARG A 457 4.04 28.54 24.56
N GLY A 458 3.89 29.86 24.38
CA GLY A 458 4.34 30.52 23.15
C GLY A 458 5.86 30.42 22.99
N VAL A 459 6.33 30.28 21.75
CA VAL A 459 7.75 30.33 21.42
C VAL A 459 8.11 31.77 21.09
N PRO A 460 9.10 32.39 21.76
CA PRO A 460 9.49 33.76 21.48
C PRO A 460 10.06 33.88 20.07
N GLU A 461 9.66 34.91 19.35
CA GLU A 461 10.15 35.20 18.01
C GLU A 461 11.38 36.12 18.11
N ALA A 462 12.50 35.68 17.54
CA ALA A 462 13.68 36.52 17.44
C ALA A 462 13.63 37.31 16.12
N GLY A 463 13.69 38.64 16.19
CA GLY A 463 13.85 39.49 15.01
C GLY A 463 12.57 39.93 14.28
N GLY A 464 11.43 40.02 14.97
CA GLY A 464 10.20 40.64 14.42
C GLY A 464 9.43 39.80 13.39
N GLY A 465 9.80 38.53 13.18
CA GLY A 465 9.05 37.62 12.32
C GLY A 465 7.85 37.02 13.06
N HIS A 466 6.64 37.50 12.74
CA HIS A 466 5.37 37.00 13.29
C HIS A 466 4.95 35.63 12.72
N GLY A 467 4.39 34.76 13.56
CA GLY A 467 3.69 33.53 13.18
C GLY A 467 4.46 32.20 13.35
N LEU A 468 5.65 32.19 13.97
CA LEU A 468 6.44 30.97 14.12
C LEU A 468 5.74 29.94 15.02
N ASP A 469 5.21 30.36 16.18
CA ASP A 469 4.52 29.44 17.10
C ASP A 469 3.26 28.86 16.44
N GLY A 470 2.48 29.71 15.76
CA GLY A 470 1.30 29.29 15.00
C GLY A 470 1.62 28.25 13.95
N ALA A 471 2.70 28.44 13.18
CA ALA A 471 3.15 27.49 12.17
C ALA A 471 3.65 26.17 12.77
N LEU A 472 4.39 26.21 13.89
CA LEU A 472 4.83 24.99 14.59
C LEU A 472 3.63 24.20 15.12
N ARG A 473 2.61 24.87 15.66
CA ARG A 473 1.35 24.21 16.07
C ARG A 473 0.61 23.63 14.87
N ALA A 474 0.52 24.36 13.76
CA ALA A 474 -0.10 23.86 12.53
C ALA A 474 0.59 22.59 12.03
N ILE A 475 1.93 22.52 12.05
CA ILE A 475 2.69 21.33 11.67
C ILE A 475 2.33 20.14 12.58
N SER A 476 2.25 20.36 13.89
CA SER A 476 1.93 19.28 14.84
C SER A 476 0.49 18.81 14.70
N VAL A 477 -0.48 19.72 14.56
CA VAL A 477 -1.89 19.38 14.32
C VAL A 477 -2.03 18.65 12.97
N TYR A 478 -1.33 19.10 11.92
CA TYR A 478 -1.30 18.40 10.63
C TYR A 478 -0.81 16.95 10.79
N ARG A 479 0.29 16.74 11.52
CA ARG A 479 0.83 15.39 11.77
C ARG A 479 -0.17 14.51 12.53
N ILE A 480 -0.83 15.05 13.56
CA ILE A 480 -1.86 14.34 14.34
C ILE A 480 -3.01 13.92 13.42
N VAL A 481 -3.60 14.86 12.70
CA VAL A 481 -4.76 14.58 11.82
C VAL A 481 -4.40 13.61 10.70
N ARG A 482 -3.20 13.74 10.12
CA ARG A 482 -2.69 12.80 9.11
C ARG A 482 -2.53 11.38 9.66
N THR A 483 -1.96 11.22 10.86
CA THR A 483 -1.80 9.92 11.51
C THR A 483 -3.17 9.28 11.81
N LEU A 484 -4.12 10.06 12.31
CA LEU A 484 -5.49 9.59 12.58
C LEU A 484 -6.21 9.17 11.28
N ALA A 485 -6.13 9.98 10.22
CA ALA A 485 -6.72 9.67 8.92
C ALA A 485 -6.14 8.38 8.32
N ALA A 486 -4.81 8.23 8.35
CA ALA A 486 -4.14 7.03 7.89
C ALA A 486 -4.52 5.80 8.72
N TYR A 487 -4.54 5.91 10.05
CA TYR A 487 -4.98 4.84 10.94
C TYR A 487 -6.41 4.39 10.61
N CYS A 488 -7.37 5.31 10.52
CA CYS A 488 -8.76 4.96 10.27
C CYS A 488 -8.95 4.24 8.92
N LEU A 489 -8.30 4.74 7.84
CA LEU A 489 -8.37 4.09 6.52
C LEU A 489 -7.72 2.71 6.53
N PHE A 490 -6.55 2.57 7.16
CA PHE A 490 -5.85 1.29 7.22
C PHE A 490 -6.64 0.28 8.05
N GLN A 491 -7.19 0.70 9.19
CA GLN A 491 -7.99 -0.15 10.06
C GLN A 491 -9.29 -0.59 9.35
N ALA A 492 -9.94 0.30 8.60
CA ALA A 492 -11.11 -0.04 7.78
C ALA A 492 -10.74 -1.07 6.71
N GLY A 493 -9.59 -0.86 6.03
CA GLY A 493 -9.09 -1.80 5.03
C GLY A 493 -8.76 -3.17 5.60
N LEU A 494 -8.13 -3.21 6.78
CA LEU A 494 -7.82 -4.43 7.50
C LEU A 494 -9.08 -5.21 7.85
N VAL A 495 -10.10 -4.55 8.43
CA VAL A 495 -11.37 -5.20 8.76
C VAL A 495 -11.99 -5.83 7.51
N LEU A 496 -12.13 -5.07 6.42
CA LEU A 496 -12.67 -5.59 5.16
C LEU A 496 -11.92 -6.81 4.61
N MET A 497 -10.59 -6.85 4.78
CA MET A 497 -9.77 -7.99 4.35
C MET A 497 -9.90 -9.20 5.27
N THR A 498 -10.05 -8.99 6.57
CA THR A 498 -10.09 -10.08 7.57
C THR A 498 -11.48 -10.64 7.84
N THR A 499 -12.53 -9.86 7.53
CA THR A 499 -13.93 -10.24 7.75
C THR A 499 -14.73 -10.16 6.44
N SER A 500 -14.09 -10.43 5.30
CA SER A 500 -14.71 -10.37 3.97
C SER A 500 -15.91 -11.30 3.85
N HIS A 501 -15.88 -12.45 4.51
CA HIS A 501 -16.96 -13.45 4.55
C HIS A 501 -18.20 -12.99 5.30
N ALA A 502 -18.11 -11.93 6.12
CA ALA A 502 -19.24 -11.36 6.83
C ALA A 502 -20.14 -10.47 5.94
N LEU A 503 -19.67 -10.05 4.75
CA LEU A 503 -20.44 -9.17 3.87
C LEU A 503 -21.54 -9.88 3.04
N PRO A 504 -21.30 -11.03 2.38
CA PRO A 504 -22.29 -11.68 1.52
C PRO A 504 -23.68 -11.91 2.13
N PRO A 505 -23.84 -12.30 3.40
CA PRO A 505 -25.16 -12.49 4.02
C PRO A 505 -26.05 -11.23 4.01
N LEU A 506 -25.46 -10.04 3.87
CA LEU A 506 -26.20 -8.78 3.79
C LEU A 506 -26.72 -8.46 2.39
N PHE A 507 -26.17 -9.11 1.35
CA PHE A 507 -26.43 -8.78 -0.06
C PHE A 507 -27.00 -9.95 -0.88
N ARG A 508 -26.97 -11.18 -0.36
CA ARG A 508 -27.50 -12.39 -1.01
C ARG A 508 -28.63 -13.02 -0.18
N ASP A 509 -29.41 -13.88 -0.85
CA ASP A 509 -30.47 -14.66 -0.23
C ASP A 509 -29.89 -15.50 0.92
N PRO A 510 -30.36 -15.34 2.17
CA PRO A 510 -29.81 -16.00 3.37
C PRO A 510 -29.83 -17.54 3.34
N ARG A 511 -30.38 -18.13 2.27
CA ARG A 511 -30.44 -19.57 2.06
C ARG A 511 -29.20 -20.17 1.36
N SER A 512 -28.31 -19.36 0.76
CA SER A 512 -27.04 -19.87 0.22
C SER A 512 -25.99 -19.95 1.33
N PHE A 513 -25.98 -21.04 2.08
CA PHE A 513 -25.25 -21.20 3.34
C PHE A 513 -23.73 -21.44 3.21
N VAL A 514 -23.13 -21.16 2.05
CA VAL A 514 -21.68 -21.33 1.86
C VAL A 514 -20.99 -19.99 2.13
N PRO A 515 -20.17 -19.86 3.18
CA PRO A 515 -19.35 -18.67 3.40
C PRO A 515 -18.36 -18.56 2.25
N GLU A 516 -18.67 -17.70 1.28
CA GLU A 516 -17.73 -17.32 0.24
C GLU A 516 -17.05 -16.03 0.68
N ASP A 517 -15.73 -16.00 0.68
CA ASP A 517 -15.01 -14.73 0.79
C ASP A 517 -15.50 -13.78 -0.31
N ALA A 518 -15.74 -12.51 0.04
CA ALA A 518 -16.09 -11.49 -0.93
C ALA A 518 -14.80 -10.88 -1.52
N PRO A 519 -14.32 -11.32 -2.71
CA PRO A 519 -13.05 -10.83 -3.27
C PRO A 519 -13.06 -9.31 -3.50
N ALA A 520 -14.23 -8.74 -3.77
CA ALA A 520 -14.41 -7.29 -3.89
C ALA A 520 -14.12 -6.55 -2.57
N ALA A 521 -14.52 -7.11 -1.42
CA ALA A 521 -14.26 -6.51 -0.11
C ALA A 521 -12.77 -6.57 0.23
N ILE A 522 -12.11 -7.70 -0.04
CA ILE A 522 -10.66 -7.85 0.14
C ILE A 522 -9.91 -6.83 -0.72
N ALA A 523 -10.29 -6.70 -2.01
CA ALA A 523 -9.68 -5.74 -2.92
C ALA A 523 -9.89 -4.29 -2.46
N ALA A 524 -11.12 -3.93 -2.06
CA ALA A 524 -11.42 -2.62 -1.50
C ALA A 524 -10.60 -2.36 -0.23
N GLY A 525 -10.48 -3.35 0.65
CA GLY A 525 -9.69 -3.24 1.86
C GLY A 525 -8.20 -3.01 1.59
N ALA A 526 -7.63 -3.74 0.62
CA ALA A 526 -6.25 -3.54 0.19
C ALA A 526 -6.02 -2.15 -0.41
N VAL A 527 -6.99 -1.62 -1.19
CA VAL A 527 -6.95 -0.23 -1.71
C VAL A 527 -6.91 0.78 -0.56
N LEU A 528 -7.79 0.63 0.44
CA LEU A 528 -7.84 1.54 1.59
C LEU A 528 -6.54 1.50 2.39
N ALA A 529 -5.97 0.31 2.63
CA ALA A 529 -4.69 0.15 3.30
C ALA A 529 -3.54 0.81 2.51
N ALA A 530 -3.50 0.65 1.19
CA ALA A 530 -2.49 1.30 0.34
C ALA A 530 -2.60 2.84 0.36
N VAL A 531 -3.82 3.38 0.28
CA VAL A 531 -4.08 4.83 0.39
C VAL A 531 -3.67 5.34 1.77
N ALA A 532 -3.95 4.60 2.84
CA ALA A 532 -3.52 4.96 4.18
C ALA A 532 -2.00 5.06 4.31
N VAL A 533 -1.26 4.09 3.75
CA VAL A 533 0.22 4.14 3.72
C VAL A 533 0.70 5.37 2.94
N ALA A 534 0.09 5.67 1.79
CA ALA A 534 0.42 6.86 1.02
C ALA A 534 0.19 8.15 1.83
N ILE A 535 -0.94 8.27 2.54
CA ILE A 535 -1.25 9.41 3.42
C ILE A 535 -0.20 9.51 4.54
N ALA A 536 0.15 8.40 5.18
CA ALA A 536 1.13 8.38 6.27
C ALA A 536 2.53 8.85 5.84
N VAL A 537 2.97 8.44 4.64
CA VAL A 537 4.33 8.72 4.12
C VAL A 537 4.44 10.09 3.44
N THR A 538 3.32 10.69 2.98
CA THR A 538 3.35 11.97 2.27
C THR A 538 3.90 13.10 3.16
N PRO A 539 5.02 13.74 2.80
CA PRO A 539 5.71 14.69 3.68
C PRO A 539 4.97 16.04 3.81
N VAL A 540 5.07 16.68 4.98
CA VAL A 540 4.41 17.96 5.37
C VAL A 540 4.95 19.19 4.60
N ARG A 541 5.76 19.02 3.56
CA ARG A 541 6.68 20.04 3.02
C ARG A 541 6.02 21.31 2.49
N ARG A 542 4.72 21.30 2.16
CA ARG A 542 4.04 22.51 1.65
C ARG A 542 3.84 23.60 2.69
N PHE A 543 3.76 23.28 3.99
CA PHE A 543 3.50 24.29 5.04
C PHE A 543 4.73 25.10 5.44
N PHE A 544 5.94 24.62 5.12
CA PHE A 544 7.17 25.38 5.36
C PHE A 544 7.37 26.53 4.37
N ARG A 545 6.54 26.62 3.31
CA ARG A 545 6.60 27.69 2.31
C ARG A 545 6.07 29.03 2.81
N ASP A 546 5.13 29.02 3.74
CA ASP A 546 4.42 30.22 4.20
C ASP A 546 5.03 30.78 5.51
N LEU A 547 6.18 30.27 5.93
CA LEU A 547 6.91 30.84 7.06
C LEU A 547 7.60 32.13 6.59
N PRO A 548 7.32 33.29 7.20
CA PRO A 548 7.97 34.53 6.81
C PRO A 548 9.49 34.39 6.96
N SER A 549 10.22 34.65 5.88
CA SER A 549 11.68 34.66 5.89
C SER A 549 12.14 35.99 6.51
N PRO A 550 13.07 35.98 7.47
CA PRO A 550 13.61 37.21 8.07
C PRO A 550 14.29 38.15 7.06
N ALA A 551 14.55 37.69 5.83
CA ALA A 551 15.22 38.45 4.79
C ALA A 551 14.32 39.43 4.02
N ASP A 552 13.00 39.18 3.92
CA ASP A 552 12.10 40.04 3.12
C ASP A 552 11.82 41.39 3.77
N ASN A 553 12.01 41.52 5.09
CA ASN A 553 11.80 42.79 5.79
C ASN A 553 12.97 43.78 5.66
N ARG A 554 14.12 43.40 5.09
CA ARG A 554 15.25 44.34 4.91
C ARG A 554 15.15 45.22 3.66
N THR A 555 14.27 44.90 2.72
CA THR A 555 14.12 45.69 1.49
C THR A 555 13.05 46.78 1.56
N GLU A 556 12.09 46.70 2.48
CA GLU A 556 11.09 47.78 2.65
C GLU A 556 11.64 48.97 3.44
N ASP A 557 12.48 48.75 4.46
CA ASP A 557 13.06 49.82 5.29
C ASP A 557 14.25 50.55 4.63
N ALA A 558 14.77 50.08 3.50
CA ALA A 558 15.81 50.78 2.73
C ALA A 558 15.24 51.74 1.67
N SER A 559 13.92 51.87 1.57
CA SER A 559 13.22 52.71 0.58
C SER A 559 12.32 53.78 1.17
N ARG A 560 12.40 53.99 2.49
CA ARG A 560 11.85 55.13 3.23
C ARG A 560 12.98 55.86 3.93
#